data_AF-A0A242PBJ8-F1
#
_entry.id   AF-A0A242PBJ8-F1
#
_cell.length_a   1.000
_cell.length_b   1.000
_cell.length_c   1.000
_cell.angle_alpha   90.00
_cell.angle_beta   90.00
_cell.angle_gamma   90.00
#
_symmetry.space_group_name_H-M   'P 1'
#
loop_
_entity.id
_entity.type
_entity.pdbx_description
1 polymer ?
#
loop_
_entity_poly.entity_id
_entity_poly.type
_entity_poly.pdbx_seq_one_letter_code
_entity_poly.pdbx_strand_id
1 'polypeptide(L)'
;MSTGHATIYPTKPMKPQTLVEFYNSLSWEHIGKNKMCKSNQMQILFDECIKLQDNLLDNIFLLSKCPNLVTLIEKNLIGDINASLLYIIKQLPEEIKISLLPNIIEIMKNLDGKTKLCQDIILSMNREWLKKNIWSYSKYVFDDQDYQSFGIFMYLFNSISDELSQKLAILALESDDEDVREIGQIYFDLSSKI
;
A
#
# COMPACT_ATOMS: atom_id res chain seq x y z
N MET A 1 3.52 8.21 56.07
CA MET A 1 3.72 9.46 55.29
C MET A 1 3.61 9.12 53.82
N SER A 2 2.62 9.70 53.14
CA SER A 2 2.34 9.48 51.72
C SER A 2 3.43 10.15 50.88
N THR A 3 4.24 9.37 50.16
CA THR A 3 5.11 9.89 49.10
C THR A 3 4.26 10.01 47.83
N GLY A 4 3.92 11.25 47.46
CA GLY A 4 3.10 11.55 46.28
C GLY A 4 3.71 10.99 45.00
N HIS A 5 2.88 10.30 44.22
CA HIS A 5 3.25 9.69 42.95
C HIS A 5 2.93 10.69 41.83
N ALA A 6 3.96 11.22 41.18
CA ALA A 6 3.78 12.05 39.99
C ALA A 6 3.70 11.13 38.76
N THR A 7 2.48 10.83 38.32
CA THR A 7 2.25 10.25 36.99
C THR A 7 2.43 11.36 35.96
N ILE A 8 3.45 11.25 35.12
CA ILE A 8 3.70 12.22 34.04
C ILE A 8 2.77 11.85 32.88
N TYR A 9 1.55 12.36 32.91
CA TYR A 9 0.71 12.45 31.72
C TYR A 9 0.97 13.81 31.06
N PRO A 10 1.16 13.88 29.73
CA PRO A 10 1.17 15.17 29.05
C PRO A 10 -0.23 15.80 29.19
N THR A 11 -0.32 16.82 30.04
CA THR A 11 -1.56 17.55 30.35
C THR A 11 -1.94 18.60 29.30
N LYS A 12 -1.19 18.67 28.19
CA LYS A 12 -1.46 19.55 27.05
C LYS A 12 -1.45 18.74 25.75
N PRO A 13 -2.31 19.08 24.77
CA PRO A 13 -2.29 18.45 23.45
C PRO A 13 -0.91 18.66 22.81
N MET A 14 -0.20 17.57 22.57
CA MET A 14 1.08 17.56 21.87
C MET A 14 0.87 17.24 20.39
N LYS A 15 1.74 17.79 19.54
CA LYS A 15 1.78 17.42 18.13
C LYS A 15 2.19 15.93 18.01
N PRO A 16 1.61 15.15 17.08
CA PRO A 16 1.83 13.71 16.99
C PRO A 16 3.32 13.30 16.92
N GLN A 17 4.14 14.09 16.22
CA GLN A 17 5.58 13.85 16.08
C GLN A 17 6.31 13.94 17.43
N THR A 18 5.94 14.90 18.27
CA THR A 18 6.53 15.10 19.60
C THR A 18 6.10 14.01 20.59
N LEU A 19 4.95 13.39 20.37
CA LEU A 19 4.46 12.27 21.18
C LEU A 19 5.28 10.99 20.92
N VAL A 20 5.54 10.69 19.64
CA VAL A 20 6.33 9.52 19.23
C VAL A 20 7.79 9.67 19.68
N GLU A 21 8.38 10.85 19.54
CA GLU A 21 9.73 11.15 20.05
C GLU A 21 9.82 11.00 21.57
N PHE A 22 8.81 11.47 22.30
CA PHE A 22 8.73 11.31 23.76
C PHE A 22 8.67 9.83 24.15
N TYR A 23 7.79 9.03 23.54
CA TYR A 23 7.71 7.59 23.82
C TYR A 23 8.99 6.83 23.43
N ASN A 24 9.64 7.20 22.32
CA ASN A 24 10.89 6.59 21.88
C ASN A 24 12.09 6.98 22.78
N SER A 25 12.02 8.12 23.47
CA SER A 25 13.04 8.58 24.41
C SER A 25 12.94 7.93 25.81
N LEU A 26 11.81 7.29 26.11
CA LEU A 26 11.60 6.60 27.38
C LEU A 26 12.15 5.17 27.27
N SER A 27 13.10 4.81 28.12
CA SER A 27 13.46 3.39 28.25
C SER A 27 12.22 2.62 28.72
N TRP A 28 11.96 1.42 28.19
CA TRP A 28 10.82 0.56 28.55
C TRP A 28 10.60 0.40 30.08
N GLU A 29 11.64 0.53 30.89
CA GLU A 29 11.58 0.49 32.36
C GLU A 29 10.87 1.69 33.02
N HIS A 30 10.75 2.83 32.34
CA HIS A 30 10.14 4.06 32.88
C HIS A 30 8.64 4.16 32.59
N ILE A 31 8.08 3.33 31.69
CA ILE A 31 6.66 3.34 31.32
C ILE A 31 5.79 2.52 32.31
N GLY A 32 6.39 1.79 33.24
CA GLY A 32 5.61 1.03 34.23
C GLY A 32 6.44 0.35 35.29
N LYS A 33 6.75 1.07 36.38
CA LYS A 33 7.24 0.49 37.64
C LYS A 33 6.13 0.32 38.68
N ASN A 34 4.91 0.03 38.24
CA ASN A 34 3.91 -0.58 39.13
C ASN A 34 3.93 -2.09 38.93
N LYS A 35 4.17 -2.81 40.04
CA LYS A 35 4.12 -4.27 40.20
C LYS A 35 2.68 -4.79 40.01
N MET A 36 2.11 -4.60 38.82
CA MET A 36 0.98 -5.36 38.30
C MET A 36 1.44 -5.99 36.98
N CYS A 37 1.15 -7.27 36.82
CA CYS A 37 1.74 -8.18 35.84
C CYS A 37 1.94 -7.55 34.44
N LYS A 38 3.21 -7.28 34.05
CA LYS A 38 3.59 -6.73 32.73
C LYS A 38 3.01 -7.54 31.55
N SER A 39 2.76 -8.83 31.75
CA SER A 39 2.12 -9.70 30.76
C SER A 39 0.65 -9.34 30.51
N ASN A 40 -0.07 -8.84 31.51
CA ASN A 40 -1.51 -8.62 31.40
C ASN A 40 -1.84 -7.33 30.62
N GLN A 41 -1.01 -6.28 30.73
CA GLN A 41 -1.21 -5.03 29.97
C GLN A 41 -0.90 -5.19 28.47
N MET A 42 0.17 -5.90 28.13
CA MET A 42 0.47 -6.23 26.72
C MET A 42 -0.63 -7.11 26.12
N GLN A 43 -1.14 -8.09 26.87
CA GLN A 43 -2.25 -8.92 26.43
C GLN A 43 -3.51 -8.07 26.19
N ILE A 44 -3.85 -7.16 27.10
CA ILE A 44 -5.01 -6.26 26.93
C ILE A 44 -4.85 -5.40 25.66
N LEU A 45 -3.69 -4.78 25.45
CA LEU A 45 -3.44 -3.96 24.26
C LEU A 45 -3.51 -4.80 22.97
N PHE A 46 -2.98 -6.02 23.00
CA PHE A 46 -3.05 -6.93 21.87
C PHE A 46 -4.49 -7.34 21.56
N ASP A 47 -5.28 -7.68 22.58
CA ASP A 47 -6.70 -8.02 22.42
C ASP A 47 -7.52 -6.81 21.90
N GLU A 48 -7.17 -5.59 22.31
CA GLU A 48 -7.76 -4.35 21.77
C GLU A 48 -7.40 -4.15 20.30
N CYS A 49 -6.15 -4.41 19.90
CA CYS A 49 -5.74 -4.36 18.50
C CYS A 49 -6.52 -5.36 17.63
N ILE A 50 -6.72 -6.60 18.10
CA ILE A 50 -7.52 -7.61 17.40
C ILE A 50 -8.96 -7.12 17.24
N LYS A 51 -9.59 -6.65 18.31
CA LYS A 51 -10.98 -6.12 18.25
C LYS A 51 -11.12 -4.95 17.30
N LEU A 52 -10.15 -4.03 17.28
CA LEU A 52 -10.14 -2.91 16.35
C LEU A 52 -10.02 -3.38 14.90
N GLN A 53 -9.18 -4.38 14.64
CA GLN A 53 -9.03 -4.98 13.31
C GLN A 53 -10.33 -5.66 12.85
N ASP A 54 -10.96 -6.46 13.71
CA ASP A 54 -12.21 -7.15 13.41
C ASP A 54 -13.32 -6.14 13.09
N ASN A 55 -13.48 -5.11 13.93
CA ASN A 55 -14.44 -4.03 13.71
C ASN A 55 -14.19 -3.29 12.39
N LEU A 56 -12.92 -3.08 12.01
CA LEU A 56 -12.58 -2.47 10.73
C LEU A 56 -12.98 -3.38 9.56
N LEU A 57 -12.68 -4.68 9.63
CA LEU A 57 -13.03 -5.64 8.59
C LEU A 57 -14.54 -5.78 8.42
N ASP A 58 -15.31 -5.79 9.52
CA ASP A 58 -16.76 -5.80 9.49
C ASP A 58 -17.32 -4.55 8.79
N ASN A 59 -16.80 -3.37 9.12
CA ASN A 59 -17.20 -2.13 8.48
C ASN A 59 -16.85 -2.11 6.99
N ILE A 60 -15.68 -2.63 6.60
CA ILE A 60 -15.28 -2.76 5.20
C ILE A 60 -16.20 -3.74 4.46
N PHE A 61 -16.57 -4.85 5.09
CA PHE A 61 -17.53 -5.79 4.55
C PHE A 61 -18.88 -5.12 4.29
N LEU A 62 -19.42 -4.40 5.28
CA LEU A 62 -20.68 -3.67 5.11
C LEU A 62 -20.58 -2.60 4.02
N LEU A 63 -19.48 -1.84 4.01
CA LEU A 63 -19.20 -0.83 2.98
C LEU A 63 -19.18 -1.44 1.59
N SER A 64 -18.59 -2.63 1.42
CA SER A 64 -18.54 -3.36 0.14
C SER A 64 -19.91 -3.75 -0.42
N LYS A 65 -20.95 -3.76 0.43
CA LYS A 65 -22.34 -4.03 0.02
C LYS A 65 -23.11 -2.75 -0.33
N CYS A 66 -22.56 -1.57 -0.05
CA CYS A 66 -23.23 -0.32 -0.36
C CYS A 66 -23.27 -0.08 -1.88
N PRO A 67 -24.44 0.26 -2.44
CA PRO A 67 -24.51 0.73 -3.81
C PRO A 67 -23.71 2.03 -3.94
N ASN A 68 -23.04 2.22 -5.08
CA ASN A 68 -22.21 3.39 -5.40
C ASN A 68 -20.89 3.52 -4.63
N LEU A 69 -20.42 2.48 -3.92
CA LEU A 69 -19.12 2.52 -3.25
C LEU A 69 -17.99 2.93 -4.22
N VAL A 70 -17.95 2.33 -5.41
CA VAL A 70 -16.94 2.63 -6.43
C VAL A 70 -16.94 4.13 -6.75
N THR A 71 -18.11 4.69 -7.06
CA THR A 71 -18.25 6.13 -7.35
C THR A 71 -17.85 7.03 -6.18
N LEU A 72 -18.13 6.61 -4.94
CA LEU A 72 -17.68 7.35 -3.76
C LEU A 72 -16.15 7.34 -3.66
N ILE A 73 -15.53 6.18 -3.84
CA ILE A 73 -14.07 6.04 -3.79
C ILE A 73 -13.43 6.87 -4.91
N GLU A 74 -13.91 6.75 -6.14
CA GLU A 74 -13.42 7.50 -7.30
C GLU A 74 -13.38 9.01 -7.04
N LYS A 75 -14.46 9.57 -6.49
CA LYS A 75 -14.51 10.99 -6.12
C LYS A 75 -13.46 11.40 -5.10
N ASN A 76 -13.05 10.49 -4.22
CA ASN A 76 -12.04 10.73 -3.20
C ASN A 76 -10.62 10.36 -3.65
N LEU A 77 -10.45 9.81 -4.85
CA LEU A 77 -9.15 9.58 -5.48
C LEU A 77 -8.71 10.75 -6.38
N ILE A 78 -9.54 11.79 -6.53
CA ILE A 78 -9.22 13.00 -7.29
C ILE A 78 -8.44 13.98 -6.39
N GLY A 79 -7.29 14.46 -6.88
CA GLY A 79 -6.48 15.47 -6.19
C GLY A 79 -5.46 14.87 -5.22
N ASP A 80 -5.35 15.43 -4.01
CA ASP A 80 -4.42 14.93 -3.00
C ASP A 80 -4.96 13.65 -2.35
N ILE A 81 -4.43 12.52 -2.79
CA ILE A 81 -4.94 11.20 -2.38
C ILE A 81 -4.51 10.90 -0.95
N ASN A 82 -5.50 10.65 -0.10
CA ASN A 82 -5.25 10.16 1.24
C ASN A 82 -4.75 8.71 1.19
N ALA A 83 -3.51 8.47 1.65
CA ALA A 83 -2.93 7.12 1.70
C ALA A 83 -3.80 6.11 2.50
N SER A 84 -4.54 6.57 3.51
CA SER A 84 -5.48 5.73 4.27
C SER A 84 -6.60 5.16 3.40
N LEU A 85 -7.03 5.86 2.35
CA LEU A 85 -8.03 5.34 1.41
C LEU A 85 -7.49 4.16 0.62
N LEU A 86 -6.22 4.20 0.20
CA LEU A 86 -5.58 3.07 -0.47
C LEU A 86 -5.48 1.83 0.43
N TYR A 87 -5.21 2.03 1.73
CA TYR A 87 -5.27 0.92 2.70
C TYR A 87 -6.67 0.30 2.82
N ILE A 88 -7.72 1.12 2.75
CA ILE A 88 -9.11 0.61 2.71
C ILE A 88 -9.34 -0.18 1.41
N ILE A 89 -8.94 0.37 0.26
CA ILE A 89 -9.08 -0.29 -1.04
C ILE A 89 -8.39 -1.66 -1.07
N LYS A 90 -7.22 -1.78 -0.45
CA LYS A 90 -6.47 -3.05 -0.36
C LYS A 90 -7.30 -4.18 0.28
N GLN A 91 -8.18 -3.84 1.22
CA GLN A 91 -9.03 -4.79 1.94
C GLN A 91 -10.38 -5.06 1.27
N LEU A 92 -10.73 -4.32 0.21
CA LEU A 92 -12.00 -4.51 -0.49
C LEU A 92 -12.02 -5.81 -1.32
N PRO A 93 -13.22 -6.36 -1.59
CA PRO A 93 -13.38 -7.49 -2.50
C PRO A 93 -12.74 -7.25 -3.87
N GLU A 94 -12.32 -8.34 -4.50
CA GLU A 94 -11.59 -8.31 -5.77
C GLU A 94 -12.36 -7.59 -6.88
N GLU A 95 -13.68 -7.78 -6.96
CA GLU A 95 -14.53 -7.16 -7.98
C GLU A 95 -14.51 -5.63 -7.90
N ILE A 96 -14.41 -5.09 -6.68
CA ILE A 96 -14.32 -3.66 -6.43
C ILE A 96 -12.92 -3.14 -6.77
N LYS A 97 -11.87 -3.89 -6.40
CA LYS A 97 -10.48 -3.56 -6.77
C LYS A 97 -10.29 -3.53 -8.28
N ILE A 98 -10.87 -4.49 -9.02
CA ILE A 98 -10.86 -4.53 -10.48
C ILE A 98 -11.56 -3.28 -11.06
N SER A 99 -12.70 -2.90 -10.50
CA SER A 99 -13.44 -1.71 -10.95
C SER A 99 -12.65 -0.42 -10.74
N LEU A 100 -11.82 -0.36 -9.69
CA LEU A 100 -10.96 0.79 -9.36
C LEU A 100 -9.58 0.74 -10.03
N LEU A 101 -9.25 -0.34 -10.75
CA LEU A 101 -7.93 -0.59 -11.31
C LEU A 101 -7.39 0.55 -12.20
N PRO A 102 -8.19 1.17 -13.09
CA PRO A 102 -7.72 2.32 -13.87
C PRO A 102 -7.21 3.47 -12.99
N ASN A 103 -7.95 3.80 -11.92
CA ASN A 103 -7.54 4.85 -10.97
C ASN A 103 -6.28 4.43 -10.20
N ILE A 104 -6.20 3.17 -9.77
CA ILE A 104 -5.02 2.67 -9.05
C ILE A 104 -3.77 2.75 -9.92
N ILE A 105 -3.87 2.40 -11.21
CA ILE A 105 -2.77 2.51 -12.18
C ILE A 105 -2.36 3.98 -12.36
N GLU A 106 -3.33 4.88 -12.52
CA GLU A 106 -3.07 6.32 -12.69
C GLU A 106 -2.34 6.93 -11.49
N ILE A 107 -2.65 6.47 -10.27
CA ILE A 107 -1.94 6.89 -9.06
C ILE A 107 -0.54 6.28 -9.03
N MET A 108 -0.44 5.00 -9.35
CA MET A 108 0.81 4.24 -9.27
C MET A 108 1.90 4.83 -10.17
N LYS A 109 1.55 5.27 -11.39
CA LYS A 109 2.51 5.77 -12.39
C LYS A 109 3.16 7.10 -12.01
N ASN A 110 2.51 7.92 -11.18
CA ASN A 110 2.97 9.28 -10.85
C ASN A 110 4.16 9.32 -9.85
N LEU A 111 4.76 8.15 -9.52
CA LEU A 111 5.90 7.98 -8.61
C LEU A 111 5.81 8.81 -7.31
N ASP A 112 4.60 8.92 -6.75
CA ASP A 112 4.43 9.47 -5.42
C ASP A 112 4.67 8.36 -4.38
N GLY A 113 4.83 8.70 -3.10
CA GLY A 113 5.09 7.72 -2.03
C GLY A 113 4.03 6.61 -1.88
N LYS A 114 3.02 6.54 -2.76
CA LYS A 114 1.94 5.57 -2.80
C LYS A 114 2.14 4.49 -3.86
N THR A 115 3.11 4.60 -4.77
CA THR A 115 3.38 3.59 -5.83
C THR A 115 3.45 2.17 -5.28
N LYS A 116 4.20 1.95 -4.20
CA LYS A 116 4.32 0.63 -3.57
C LYS A 116 2.99 0.10 -3.02
N LEU A 117 2.18 0.97 -2.44
CA LEU A 117 0.86 0.59 -1.91
C LEU A 117 -0.11 0.24 -3.06
N CYS A 118 -0.07 0.98 -4.17
CA CYS A 118 -0.83 0.64 -5.37
C CYS A 118 -0.40 -0.71 -5.97
N GLN A 119 0.90 -0.97 -6.08
CA GLN A 119 1.41 -2.29 -6.51
C GLN A 119 0.91 -3.40 -5.58
N ASP A 120 0.97 -3.20 -4.26
CA ASP A 120 0.48 -4.17 -3.29
C ASP A 120 -1.03 -4.40 -3.39
N ILE A 121 -1.83 -3.38 -3.71
CA ILE A 121 -3.25 -3.54 -4.00
C ILE A 121 -3.42 -4.41 -5.24
N ILE A 122 -2.69 -4.12 -6.32
CA ILE A 122 -2.78 -4.89 -7.56
C ILE A 122 -2.40 -6.35 -7.32
N LEU A 123 -1.26 -6.59 -6.65
CA LEU A 123 -0.75 -7.93 -6.34
C LEU A 123 -1.61 -8.70 -5.33
N SER A 124 -2.54 -8.04 -4.63
CA SER A 124 -3.51 -8.70 -3.75
C SER A 124 -4.68 -9.35 -4.51
N MET A 125 -4.80 -9.10 -5.82
CA MET A 125 -5.83 -9.71 -6.68
C MET A 125 -5.37 -11.07 -7.19
N ASN A 126 -6.31 -11.87 -7.70
CA ASN A 126 -6.03 -13.17 -8.28
C ASN A 126 -4.98 -13.08 -9.39
N ARG A 127 -3.87 -13.83 -9.19
CA ARG A 127 -2.72 -13.80 -10.10
C ARG A 127 -3.06 -14.24 -11.53
N GLU A 128 -3.90 -15.25 -11.71
CA GLU A 128 -4.29 -15.73 -13.04
C GLU A 128 -5.21 -14.74 -13.76
N TRP A 129 -6.06 -14.02 -13.03
CA TRP A 129 -6.82 -12.92 -13.59
C TRP A 129 -5.90 -11.78 -14.04
N LEU A 130 -4.94 -11.38 -13.19
CA LEU A 130 -3.98 -10.33 -13.53
C LEU A 130 -3.19 -10.67 -14.80
N LYS A 131 -2.64 -11.89 -14.90
CA LYS A 131 -1.89 -12.35 -16.08
C LYS A 131 -2.62 -12.10 -17.40
N LYS A 132 -3.94 -12.36 -17.41
CA LYS A 132 -4.77 -12.27 -18.62
C LYS A 132 -5.26 -10.86 -18.93
N ASN A 133 -5.41 -10.01 -17.92
CA ASN A 133 -6.15 -8.76 -18.06
C ASN A 133 -5.30 -7.50 -17.81
N ILE A 134 -4.29 -7.52 -16.93
CA ILE A 134 -3.61 -6.29 -16.48
C ILE A 134 -3.03 -5.47 -17.64
N TRP A 135 -2.54 -6.15 -18.69
CA TRP A 135 -1.98 -5.51 -19.86
C TRP A 135 -2.96 -4.56 -20.57
N SER A 136 -4.24 -4.92 -20.68
CA SER A 136 -5.23 -4.07 -21.35
C SER A 136 -5.55 -2.80 -20.55
N TYR A 137 -5.37 -2.85 -19.22
CA TYR A 137 -5.57 -1.70 -18.35
C TYR A 137 -4.36 -0.78 -18.30
N SER A 138 -3.16 -1.26 -18.60
CA SER A 138 -1.92 -0.49 -18.44
C SER A 138 -1.30 0.00 -19.74
N LYS A 139 -1.70 -0.54 -20.91
CA LYS A 139 -1.02 -0.26 -22.18
C LYS A 139 -0.82 1.23 -22.45
N TYR A 140 -1.83 2.04 -22.16
CA TYR A 140 -1.82 3.50 -22.39
C TYR A 140 -0.69 4.22 -21.62
N VAL A 141 -0.21 3.64 -20.52
CA VAL A 141 0.87 4.23 -19.71
C VAL A 141 2.19 4.28 -20.47
N PHE A 142 2.40 3.38 -21.44
CA PHE A 142 3.65 3.24 -22.16
C PHE A 142 3.73 4.12 -23.42
N ASP A 143 2.64 4.82 -23.78
CA ASP A 143 2.58 5.65 -24.98
C ASP A 143 3.56 6.84 -24.92
N ASP A 144 3.80 7.37 -23.72
CA ASP A 144 4.73 8.49 -23.48
C ASP A 144 6.21 8.06 -23.40
N GLN A 145 6.50 6.75 -23.47
CA GLN A 145 7.84 6.18 -23.34
C GLN A 145 8.64 6.67 -22.11
N ASP A 146 7.95 6.89 -20.99
CA ASP A 146 8.57 7.38 -19.76
C ASP A 146 9.32 6.27 -19.01
N TYR A 147 10.63 6.45 -18.82
CA TYR A 147 11.50 5.53 -18.09
C TYR A 147 10.95 5.13 -16.71
N GLN A 148 10.40 6.09 -15.95
CA GLN A 148 9.89 5.80 -14.61
C GLN A 148 8.69 4.86 -14.64
N SER A 149 7.75 5.15 -15.54
CA SER A 149 6.57 4.33 -15.79
C SER A 149 6.96 2.91 -16.22
N PHE A 150 7.93 2.77 -17.12
CA PHE A 150 8.47 1.46 -17.49
C PHE A 150 9.06 0.74 -16.27
N GLY A 151 9.90 1.39 -15.46
CA GLY A 151 10.50 0.76 -14.27
C GLY A 151 9.47 0.30 -13.22
N ILE A 152 8.46 1.13 -12.94
CA ILE A 152 7.37 0.78 -12.02
C ILE A 152 6.62 -0.47 -12.49
N PHE A 153 6.30 -0.53 -13.79
CA PHE A 153 5.53 -1.62 -14.37
C PHE A 153 6.36 -2.89 -14.62
N MET A 154 7.66 -2.78 -14.91
CA MET A 154 8.56 -3.94 -14.97
C MET A 154 8.56 -4.70 -13.66
N TYR A 155 8.73 -3.99 -12.54
CA TYR A 155 8.68 -4.61 -11.22
C TYR A 155 7.33 -5.31 -10.96
N LEU A 156 6.22 -4.64 -11.30
CA LEU A 156 4.88 -5.18 -11.13
C LEU A 156 4.67 -6.43 -11.98
N PHE A 157 5.00 -6.37 -13.27
CA PHE A 157 4.78 -7.46 -14.21
C PHE A 157 5.65 -8.67 -13.93
N ASN A 158 6.92 -8.46 -13.58
CA ASN A 158 7.80 -9.52 -13.11
C ASN A 158 7.25 -10.23 -11.85
N SER A 159 6.56 -9.49 -10.97
CA SER A 159 5.88 -10.08 -9.81
C SER A 159 4.65 -10.91 -10.19
N ILE A 160 4.01 -10.63 -11.33
CA ILE A 160 2.80 -11.31 -11.81
C ILE A 160 3.16 -12.51 -12.70
N SER A 161 3.93 -12.34 -13.77
CA SER A 161 4.41 -13.40 -14.65
C SER A 161 5.59 -13.00 -15.52
N ASP A 162 6.42 -13.99 -15.83
CA ASP A 162 7.55 -13.84 -16.76
C ASP A 162 7.08 -13.40 -18.15
N GLU A 163 5.95 -13.94 -18.62
CA GLU A 163 5.36 -13.56 -19.91
C GLU A 163 5.02 -12.06 -20.00
N LEU A 164 4.42 -11.49 -18.94
CA LEU A 164 4.11 -10.05 -18.91
C LEU A 164 5.39 -9.22 -18.84
N SER A 165 6.36 -9.67 -18.03
CA SER A 165 7.66 -9.01 -17.93
C SER A 165 8.39 -9.00 -19.27
N GLN A 166 8.42 -10.14 -19.96
CA GLN A 166 9.07 -10.27 -21.26
C GLN A 166 8.36 -9.43 -22.32
N LYS A 167 7.03 -9.41 -22.31
CA LYS A 167 6.24 -8.58 -23.23
C LYS A 167 6.53 -7.09 -23.05
N LEU A 168 6.66 -6.61 -21.81
CA LEU A 168 7.04 -5.22 -21.54
C LEU A 168 8.50 -4.95 -21.90
N ALA A 169 9.41 -5.91 -21.65
CA ALA A 169 10.82 -5.80 -22.00
C ALA A 169 11.03 -5.63 -23.51
N ILE A 170 10.32 -6.41 -24.33
CA ILE A 170 10.34 -6.26 -25.79
C ILE A 170 9.84 -4.87 -26.20
N LEU A 171 8.74 -4.40 -25.61
CA LEU A 171 8.21 -3.05 -25.89
C LEU A 171 9.22 -1.96 -25.52
N ALA A 172 9.93 -2.11 -24.40
CA ALA A 172 10.94 -1.16 -23.95
C ALA A 172 12.17 -1.13 -24.88
N LEU A 173 12.58 -2.28 -25.44
CA LEU A 173 13.68 -2.36 -26.41
C LEU A 173 13.39 -1.65 -27.73
N GLU A 174 12.11 -1.50 -28.08
CA GLU A 174 11.65 -0.75 -29.25
C GLU A 174 11.59 0.77 -29.03
N SER A 175 11.86 1.24 -27.80
CA SER A 175 11.82 2.66 -27.46
C SER A 175 12.95 3.46 -28.11
N ASP A 176 12.66 4.71 -28.46
CA ASP A 176 13.68 5.67 -28.92
C ASP A 176 14.54 6.21 -27.76
N ASP A 177 14.07 6.09 -26.52
CA ASP A 177 14.77 6.49 -25.30
C ASP A 177 15.80 5.44 -24.88
N GLU A 178 17.04 5.87 -24.62
CA GLU A 178 18.14 4.98 -24.25
C GLU A 178 17.96 4.36 -22.86
N ASP A 179 17.47 5.12 -21.90
CA ASP A 179 17.26 4.66 -20.52
C ASP A 179 16.13 3.61 -20.48
N VAL A 180 15.10 3.80 -21.31
CA VAL A 180 14.01 2.82 -21.49
C VAL A 180 14.53 1.53 -22.13
N ARG A 181 15.38 1.62 -23.16
CA ARG A 181 15.99 0.43 -23.77
C ARG A 181 16.88 -0.30 -22.78
N GLU A 182 17.66 0.41 -21.96
CA GLU A 182 18.54 -0.20 -20.96
C GLU A 182 17.74 -1.03 -19.96
N ILE A 183 16.66 -0.48 -19.40
CA ILE A 183 15.81 -1.25 -18.48
C ILE A 183 15.10 -2.40 -19.19
N GLY A 184 14.71 -2.22 -20.45
CA GLY A 184 14.20 -3.30 -21.31
C GLY A 184 15.18 -4.47 -21.40
N GLN A 185 16.44 -4.19 -21.69
CA GLN A 185 17.49 -5.20 -21.82
C GLN A 185 17.71 -5.98 -20.52
N ILE A 186 17.75 -5.28 -19.37
CA ILE A 186 17.93 -5.92 -18.05
C ILE A 186 16.85 -6.98 -17.80
N TYR A 187 15.57 -6.65 -18.03
CA TYR A 187 14.46 -7.56 -17.79
C TYR A 187 14.30 -8.63 -18.87
N PHE A 188 14.70 -8.34 -20.11
CA PHE A 188 14.76 -9.33 -21.18
C PHE A 188 15.77 -10.45 -20.85
N ASP A 189 16.96 -10.07 -20.36
CA ASP A 189 18.00 -11.03 -20.00
C ASP A 189 17.67 -11.81 -18.72
N LEU A 190 16.91 -11.22 -17.79
CA LEU A 190 16.41 -11.90 -16.59
C LEU A 190 15.41 -13.00 -16.93
N SER A 191 14.44 -12.70 -17.80
CA SER A 191 13.41 -13.67 -18.22
C SER A 191 13.96 -14.80 -19.10
N SER A 192 15.06 -14.56 -19.83
CA SER A 192 15.68 -15.55 -20.71
C SER A 192 16.58 -16.58 -19.99
N LYS A 193 16.77 -16.45 -18.67
CA LYS A 193 17.63 -17.32 -17.85
C LYS A 193 16.89 -18.44 -17.10
N ILE A 194 15.57 -18.54 -17.26
CA ILE A 194 14.69 -19.53 -16.61
C ILE A 194 14.21 -20.54 -17.64
#